data_AF-A0A966EEX7-F1
#
_entry.id   AF-A0A966EEX7-F1
#
_cell.length_a   1.000
_cell.length_b   1.000
_cell.length_c   1.000
_cell.angle_alpha   90.00
_cell.angle_beta   90.00
_cell.angle_gamma   90.00
#
_symmetry.space_group_name_H-M   'P 1'
#
loop_
_entity.id
_entity.type
_entity.pdbx_description
1 polymer ?
#
loop_
_entity_poly.entity_id
_entity_poly.type
_entity_poly.pdbx_seq_one_letter_code
_entity_poly.pdbx_strand_id
1 'polypeptide(L)' 'QGDDEVGALARIHEKLLDANVHVFASTGGADGRGGYGYIIYVRPEEYERAAGALDV' A
#
# COMPACT_ATOMS: atom_id res chain seq x y z
N GLN A 1 -4.19 2.55 6.09
CA GLN A 1 -3.94 3.62 7.08
C GLN A 1 -3.02 3.06 8.15
N GLY A 2 -2.32 3.90 8.90
CA GLY A 2 -1.44 3.47 9.99
C GLY A 2 -0.66 4.64 10.59
N ASP A 3 0.37 4.34 11.36
CA ASP A 3 1.26 5.35 11.94
C ASP A 3 2.26 5.85 10.91
N ASP A 4 2.44 7.17 10.84
CA ASP A 4 3.38 7.83 9.94
C ASP A 4 4.80 7.70 10.48
N GLU A 5 5.45 6.63 10.05
CA GLU A 5 6.84 6.32 10.39
C GLU A 5 7.68 6.06 9.13
N VAL A 6 8.98 6.30 9.27
CA VAL A 6 9.93 6.10 8.16
C VAL A 6 9.84 4.66 7.65
N GLY A 7 9.56 4.53 6.35
CA GLY A 7 9.47 3.24 5.67
C GLY A 7 8.10 2.56 5.73
N ALA A 8 7.07 3.17 6.34
CA ALA A 8 5.72 2.59 6.38
C ALA A 8 5.20 2.20 4.99
N LEU A 9 5.30 3.10 4.01
CA LEU A 9 4.87 2.82 2.63
C LEU A 9 5.81 1.83 1.91
N ALA A 10 7.10 1.83 2.23
CA ALA A 10 8.07 0.92 1.61
C ALA A 10 7.74 -0.54 1.96
N ARG A 11 7.37 -0.82 3.22
CA ARG A 11 6.94 -2.17 3.64
C ARG A 11 5.65 -2.63 2.96
N ILE A 12 4.75 -1.71 2.61
CA ILE A 12 3.55 -2.03 1.83
C ILE A 12 3.94 -2.42 0.40
N HIS A 13 4.84 -1.65 -0.23
CA HIS A 13 5.35 -1.97 -1.56
C HIS A 13 6.12 -3.29 -1.60
N GLU A 14 6.89 -3.59 -0.56
CA GLU A 14 7.60 -4.87 -0.41
C GLU A 14 6.64 -6.06 -0.43
N LYS A 15 5.57 -6.03 0.38
CA LYS A 15 4.54 -7.08 0.37
C LYS A 15 3.89 -7.28 -1.00
N LEU A 16 3.61 -6.18 -1.70
CA LEU A 16 3.01 -6.24 -3.04
C LEU A 16 4.00 -6.79 -4.06
N LEU A 17 5.28 -6.42 -3.97
CA LEU A 17 6.34 -6.94 -4.82
C LEU A 17 6.54 -8.45 -4.60
N ASP A 18 6.58 -8.90 -3.35
CA ASP A 18 6.69 -10.32 -2.99
C ASP A 18 5.50 -11.15 -3.51
N ALA A 19 4.31 -10.53 -3.55
CA ALA A 19 3.11 -11.10 -4.15
C ALA A 19 3.05 -10.95 -5.69
N ASN A 20 4.09 -10.41 -6.33
CA ASN A 20 4.14 -10.13 -7.76
C ASN A 20 2.98 -9.24 -8.25
N VAL A 21 2.59 -8.24 -7.46
CA VAL A 21 1.55 -7.25 -7.80
C VAL A 21 2.22 -5.96 -8.28
N HIS A 22 1.77 -5.45 -9.43
CA HIS A 22 2.31 -4.22 -9.99
C HIS A 22 1.47 -3.01 -9.59
N VAL A 23 2.09 -2.07 -8.84
CA VAL A 23 1.44 -0.80 -8.50
C VAL A 23 1.43 0.12 -9.74
N PHE A 24 0.24 0.49 -10.20
CA PHE A 24 0.07 1.44 -11.31
C PHE A 24 0.26 2.89 -10.84
N ALA A 25 -0.34 3.22 -9.71
CA ALA A 25 -0.21 4.52 -9.06
C ALA A 25 -0.43 4.37 -7.55
N SER A 26 0.08 5.32 -6.77
CA SER A 26 -0.22 5.39 -5.35
C SER A 26 -0.24 6.84 -4.88
N THR A 27 -1.08 7.14 -3.89
CA THR A 27 -1.15 8.45 -3.24
C THR A 27 -1.21 8.27 -1.74
N GLY A 28 -0.35 9.01 -1.03
CA GLY A 28 -0.26 8.99 0.42
C GLY A 28 -0.41 10.39 0.99
N GLY A 29 -0.97 10.46 2.20
CA GLY A 29 -1.08 11.70 2.95
C GLY A 29 -0.92 11.44 4.44
N ALA A 30 -0.12 12.26 5.10
CA ALA A 30 -0.02 12.30 6.56
C ALA A 30 -1.09 13.24 7.12
N ASP A 31 -1.64 12.90 8.29
CA ASP A 31 -2.65 13.71 8.98
C ASP A 31 -2.04 14.83 9.87
N GLY A 32 -0.71 14.88 9.96
CA GLY A 32 0.04 15.83 10.79
C GLY A 32 0.00 15.53 12.30
N ARG A 33 -0.63 14.43 12.71
CA ARG A 33 -0.76 13.96 14.10
C ARG A 33 -0.08 12.60 14.34
N GLY A 34 0.70 12.15 13.36
CA GLY A 34 1.43 10.88 13.42
C GLY A 34 0.70 9.72 12.74
N GLY A 35 -0.39 9.96 12.02
CA GLY A 35 -1.07 8.97 11.19
C GLY A 35 -0.94 9.24 9.69
N TYR A 36 -1.16 8.21 8.87
CA TYR A 36 -1.22 8.33 7.41
C TYR A 36 -2.40 7.57 6.78
N GLY A 37 -2.82 8.07 5.61
CA GLY A 37 -3.67 7.38 4.64
C GLY A 37 -2.88 7.03 3.37
N TYR A 38 -3.23 5.91 2.74
CA TYR A 38 -2.57 5.44 1.53
C TYR A 38 -3.55 4.74 0.59
N ILE A 39 -3.59 5.17 -0.66
CA ILE A 39 -4.41 4.61 -1.74
C ILE A 39 -3.47 4.04 -2.79
N ILE A 40 -3.75 2.82 -3.22
CA ILE A 40 -2.96 2.09 -4.22
C ILE A 40 -3.89 1.69 -5.36
N TYR A 41 -3.47 1.99 -6.58
CA TYR A 41 -4.14 1.59 -7.80
C TYR A 41 -3.38 0.42 -8.42
N VAL A 42 -4.06 -0.70 -8.61
CA VAL A 42 -3.56 -1.92 -9.26
C VAL A 42 -4.44 -2.24 -10.48
N ARG A 43 -3.97 -3.12 -11.35
CA ARG A 43 -4.82 -3.62 -12.44
C ARG A 43 -5.97 -4.46 -11.85
N PRO A 44 -7.19 -4.41 -12.42
CA PRO A 44 -8.32 -5.17 -11.90
C PRO A 44 -8.04 -6.66 -11.70
N GLU A 45 -7.30 -7.27 -12.62
CA GLU A 45 -6.91 -8.68 -12.58
C GLU A 45 -5.93 -9.02 -11.43
N GLU A 46 -5.28 -8.03 -10.83
CA GLU A 46 -4.36 -8.20 -9.71
C GLU A 46 -4.99 -7.87 -8.35
N TYR A 47 -6.25 -7.38 -8.34
CA TYR A 47 -6.92 -6.88 -7.14
C TYR A 47 -6.95 -7.91 -6.01
N GLU A 48 -7.45 -9.13 -6.28
CA GLU A 48 -7.56 -10.18 -5.26
C GLU A 48 -6.20 -10.58 -4.67
N ARG A 49 -5.16 -10.58 -5.50
CA ARG A 49 -3.79 -10.87 -5.06
C ARG A 49 -3.24 -9.75 -4.20
N ALA A 50 -3.52 -8.49 -4.56
CA ALA A 50 -3.14 -7.31 -3.78
C ALA A 50 -3.86 -7.29 -2.42
N ALA A 51 -5.17 -7.55 -2.41
CA ALA A 51 -5.98 -7.62 -1.20
C ALA A 51 -5.47 -8.73 -0.26
N GLY A 52 -5.23 -9.93 -0.80
CA GLY A 52 -4.67 -11.04 -0.03
C GLY A 52 -3.26 -10.78 0.51
N ALA A 53 -2.39 -10.07 -0.23
CA ALA A 53 -1.05 -9.70 0.23
C ALA A 53 -1.06 -8.65 1.35
N LEU A 54 -2.10 -7.79 1.39
CA LEU A 54 -2.25 -6.72 2.35
C LEU A 54 -3.19 -7.05 3.51
N ASP A 55 -3.88 -8.20 3.46
CA ASP A 55 -4.87 -8.65 4.45
C ASP A 55 -6.01 -7.62 4.63
N VAL A 56 -6.58 -7.17 3.51
CA VAL A 56 -7.67 -6.16 3.44
C VAL A 56 -8.91 -6.67 2.73
#